data_AF-A0A7W5DI61-F1
#
_entry.id   AF-A0A7W5DI61-F1
#
_cell.length_a   1.000
_cell.length_b   1.000
_cell.length_c   1.000
_cell.angle_alpha   90.00
_cell.angle_beta   90.00
_cell.angle_gamma   90.00
#
_symmetry.space_group_name_H-M   'P 1'
#
loop_
_entity.id
_entity.type
_entity.pdbx_description
1 polymer ?
#
loop_
_entity_poly.entity_id
_entity_poly.type
_entity_poly.pdbx_seq_one_letter_code
_entity_poly.pdbx_strand_id
1 'polypeptide(L)'
;MTRLNVTQKLIDAHLLSGRLVPGEEIGLAIDQTLTQDATGTLVMLEFEAMQLDRVRTELSAQYVDHNLIQEDFKNPDDHLFLQSACRKFGVWFSPAGNGVSHPVHQERFGIPGKTLVGSDSHTPAAGALGMFATGAGGLEVALAMAGKPLYLKMPQVVGVELTGELPDWVSAKDVVLEMLRRFDVKGGVGKVFEYYGPGLDSLSAMDRHVIANMGTEMGATT
;
A
#
# COMPACT_ATOMS: atom_id res chain seq x y z
N MET A 1 -5.98 -1.06 30.51
CA MET A 1 -5.90 -1.23 29.04
C MET A 1 -4.44 -1.26 28.66
N THR A 2 -4.02 -2.29 27.93
CA THR A 2 -2.68 -2.37 27.33
C THR A 2 -2.53 -1.23 26.32
N ARG A 3 -1.42 -0.49 26.38
CA ARG A 3 -1.17 0.64 25.48
C ARG A 3 -0.80 0.10 24.09
N LEU A 4 -1.64 0.35 23.09
CA LEU A 4 -1.40 -0.05 21.70
C LEU A 4 -0.50 0.97 20.98
N ASN A 5 0.38 0.48 20.11
CA ASN A 5 1.13 1.30 19.16
C ASN A 5 0.25 1.71 17.96
N VAL A 6 0.76 2.52 17.02
CA VAL A 6 -0.06 3.05 15.90
C VAL A 6 -0.54 1.91 15.01
N THR A 7 0.37 1.01 14.63
CA THR A 7 0.06 -0.16 13.80
C THR A 7 -1.05 -1.00 14.42
N GLN A 8 -0.95 -1.32 15.72
CA GLN A 8 -1.96 -2.10 16.43
C GLN A 8 -3.30 -1.36 16.50
N LYS A 9 -3.32 -0.04 16.68
CA LYS A 9 -4.57 0.74 16.65
C LYS A 9 -5.23 0.71 15.27
N LEU A 10 -4.45 0.83 14.20
CA LEU A 10 -4.94 0.76 12.83
C LEU A 10 -5.53 -0.62 12.55
N ILE A 11 -4.82 -1.69 12.91
CA ILE A 11 -5.30 -3.07 12.74
C ILE A 11 -6.55 -3.31 13.59
N ASP A 12 -6.57 -2.93 14.87
CA ASP A 12 -7.70 -3.10 15.78
C ASP A 12 -8.97 -2.40 15.26
N ALA A 13 -8.83 -1.18 14.73
CA ALA A 13 -9.94 -0.41 14.19
C ALA A 13 -10.60 -1.05 12.95
N HIS A 14 -9.89 -1.94 12.24
CA HIS A 14 -10.37 -2.59 11.02
C HIS A 14 -10.45 -4.12 11.17
N LEU A 15 -10.32 -4.64 12.39
CA LEU A 15 -10.30 -6.09 12.66
C LEU A 15 -11.72 -6.68 12.54
N LEU A 16 -11.88 -7.61 11.61
CA LEU A 16 -13.12 -8.37 11.42
C LEU A 16 -13.06 -9.74 12.10
N SER A 17 -11.86 -10.34 12.17
CA SER A 17 -11.64 -11.65 12.79
C SER A 17 -10.20 -11.83 13.23
N GLY A 18 -9.96 -12.71 14.21
CA GLY A 18 -8.63 -13.03 14.73
C GLY A 18 -8.29 -12.25 16.01
N ARG A 19 -7.01 -12.26 16.40
CA ARG A 19 -6.50 -11.58 17.59
C ARG A 19 -5.19 -10.89 17.26
N LEU A 20 -4.88 -9.81 17.99
CA LEU A 20 -3.62 -9.04 17.85
C LEU A 20 -2.42 -9.79 18.47
N VAL A 21 -2.27 -11.07 18.16
CA VAL A 21 -1.18 -11.94 18.60
C VAL A 21 -0.28 -12.19 17.39
N PRO A 22 0.98 -11.70 17.38
CA PRO A 22 1.87 -11.86 16.25
C PRO A 22 1.98 -13.31 15.76
N GLY A 23 1.84 -13.50 14.45
CA GLY A 23 1.86 -14.81 13.78
C GLY A 23 0.51 -15.51 13.66
N GLU A 24 -0.52 -15.11 14.43
CA GLU A 24 -1.90 -15.58 14.21
C GLU A 24 -2.53 -14.91 12.99
N GLU A 25 -3.46 -15.58 12.32
CA GLU A 25 -4.21 -14.99 11.20
C GLU A 25 -5.23 -13.96 11.71
N ILE A 26 -5.30 -12.85 10.98
CA ILE A 26 -6.27 -11.78 11.18
C ILE A 26 -6.97 -11.48 9.85
N GLY A 27 -8.25 -11.13 9.93
CA GLY A 27 -9.05 -10.66 8.79
C GLY A 27 -9.34 -9.18 8.94
N LEU A 28 -8.96 -8.37 7.95
CA LEU A 28 -9.11 -6.92 7.99
C LEU A 28 -10.12 -6.41 6.96
N ALA A 29 -10.92 -5.43 7.37
CA ALA A 29 -11.67 -4.59 6.46
C ALA A 29 -10.72 -3.66 5.70
N ILE A 30 -10.92 -3.53 4.40
CA ILE A 30 -10.11 -2.68 3.53
C ILE A 30 -10.94 -1.47 3.07
N ASP A 31 -10.47 -0.26 3.39
CA ASP A 31 -11.14 0.98 2.97
C ASP A 31 -10.84 1.32 1.52
N GLN A 32 -9.56 1.21 1.12
CA GLN A 32 -9.08 1.63 -0.18
C GLN A 32 -8.35 0.52 -0.94
N THR A 33 -8.46 0.52 -2.26
CA THR A 33 -7.66 -0.35 -3.13
C THR A 33 -6.94 0.43 -4.23
N LEU A 34 -5.76 -0.07 -4.61
CA LEU A 34 -4.93 0.50 -5.66
C LEU A 34 -4.50 -0.59 -6.65
N THR A 35 -4.58 -0.29 -7.94
CA THR A 35 -4.06 -1.16 -9.00
C THR A 35 -3.24 -0.35 -9.99
N GLN A 36 -2.25 -0.98 -10.61
CA GLN A 36 -1.43 -0.40 -11.68
C GLN A 36 -1.65 -1.18 -12.98
N ASP A 37 -1.22 -0.68 -14.12
CA ASP A 37 -1.63 -1.21 -15.44
C ASP A 37 -1.03 -2.57 -15.79
N ALA A 38 0.11 -2.95 -15.23
CA ALA A 38 0.70 -4.28 -15.41
C ALA A 38 -0.04 -5.39 -14.65
N THR A 39 -0.73 -5.09 -13.54
CA THR A 39 -1.48 -6.10 -12.74
C THR A 39 -2.99 -5.88 -12.75
N GLY A 40 -3.43 -4.66 -13.04
CA GLY A 40 -4.82 -4.24 -12.97
C GLY A 40 -5.72 -4.98 -13.95
N THR A 41 -5.20 -5.36 -15.12
CA THR A 41 -5.99 -6.13 -16.10
C THR A 41 -6.49 -7.44 -15.49
N LEU A 42 -5.61 -8.17 -14.79
CA LEU A 42 -5.98 -9.40 -14.10
C LEU A 42 -6.97 -9.14 -12.97
N VAL A 43 -6.73 -8.11 -12.14
CA VAL A 43 -7.64 -7.72 -11.04
C VAL A 43 -9.05 -7.45 -11.56
N MET A 44 -9.17 -6.70 -12.66
CA MET A 44 -10.48 -6.34 -13.24
C MET A 44 -11.20 -7.56 -13.82
N LEU A 45 -10.46 -8.51 -14.44
CA LEU A 45 -11.03 -9.77 -14.94
C LEU A 45 -11.51 -10.68 -13.80
N GLU A 46 -10.71 -10.78 -12.72
CA GLU A 46 -11.08 -11.53 -11.52
C GLU A 46 -12.30 -10.92 -10.84
N PHE A 47 -12.34 -9.59 -10.72
CA PHE A 47 -13.50 -8.88 -10.17
C PHE A 47 -14.75 -9.07 -11.05
N GLU A 48 -14.61 -8.99 -12.38
CA GLU A 48 -15.71 -9.26 -13.31
C GLU A 48 -16.27 -10.68 -13.16
N ALA A 49 -15.40 -11.68 -12.96
CA ALA A 49 -15.79 -13.06 -12.74
C ALA A 49 -16.62 -13.27 -11.45
N MET A 50 -16.52 -12.34 -10.48
CA MET A 50 -17.36 -12.36 -9.27
C MET A 50 -18.81 -11.90 -9.53
N GLN A 51 -19.11 -11.40 -10.73
CA GLN A 51 -20.46 -10.97 -11.13
C GLN A 51 -21.05 -9.88 -10.22
N LEU A 52 -20.20 -8.96 -9.76
CA LEU A 52 -20.61 -7.77 -9.03
C LEU A 52 -20.71 -6.57 -9.97
N ASP A 53 -21.73 -5.74 -9.75
CA ASP A 53 -21.94 -4.55 -10.59
C ASP A 53 -20.91 -3.44 -10.33
N ARG A 54 -20.52 -3.26 -9.06
CA ARG A 54 -19.60 -2.20 -8.61
C ARG A 54 -18.76 -2.63 -7.41
N VAL A 55 -17.62 -1.96 -7.25
CA VAL A 55 -16.77 -2.10 -6.06
C VAL A 55 -17.50 -1.74 -4.77
N ARG A 56 -17.06 -2.32 -3.65
CA ARG A 56 -17.65 -2.19 -2.31
C ARG A 56 -16.76 -1.44 -1.31
N THR A 57 -15.50 -1.23 -1.66
CA THR A 57 -14.54 -0.36 -0.96
C THR A 57 -14.98 1.10 -1.01
N GLU A 58 -14.50 1.91 -0.06
CA GLU A 58 -14.77 3.35 -0.07
C GLU A 58 -14.13 4.03 -1.27
N LEU A 59 -12.95 3.53 -1.68
CA LEU A 59 -12.22 4.01 -2.84
C LEU A 59 -11.47 2.86 -3.52
N SER A 60 -11.55 2.79 -4.84
CA SER A 60 -10.67 1.96 -5.66
C SER A 60 -10.10 2.81 -6.77
N ALA A 61 -8.79 2.72 -7.02
CA ALA A 61 -8.12 3.47 -8.07
C ALA A 61 -7.23 2.57 -8.94
N GLN A 62 -7.33 2.76 -10.25
CA GLN A 62 -6.49 2.16 -11.28
C GLN A 62 -5.57 3.23 -11.88
N TYR A 63 -4.28 2.95 -11.88
CA TYR A 63 -3.24 3.81 -12.44
C TYR A 63 -2.67 3.21 -13.72
N VAL A 64 -2.30 4.09 -14.64
CA VAL A 64 -1.53 3.76 -15.84
C VAL A 64 -0.17 4.45 -15.72
N ASP A 65 0.83 3.71 -15.24
CA ASP A 65 2.14 4.23 -14.87
C ASP A 65 3.32 3.29 -15.18
N HIS A 66 3.08 1.99 -15.43
CA HIS A 66 4.11 1.01 -15.73
C HIS A 66 4.39 0.85 -17.23
N ASN A 67 3.33 0.77 -18.04
CA ASN A 67 3.44 0.43 -19.47
C ASN A 67 3.14 1.64 -20.37
N LEU A 68 3.93 2.70 -20.21
CA LEU A 68 3.75 3.95 -20.97
C LEU A 68 4.26 3.87 -22.41
N ILE A 69 5.25 3.02 -22.67
CA ILE A 69 5.83 2.84 -24.00
C ILE A 69 4.92 1.89 -24.80
N GLN A 70 4.46 2.35 -25.95
CA GLN A 70 3.52 1.65 -26.82
C GLN A 70 4.27 1.05 -28.00
N GLU A 71 5.01 -0.05 -27.76
CA GLU A 71 5.79 -0.74 -28.81
C GLU A 71 4.91 -1.57 -29.76
N ASP A 72 3.80 -2.09 -29.25
CA ASP A 72 2.80 -2.86 -29.98
C ASP A 72 1.36 -2.52 -29.52
N PHE A 73 0.39 -3.35 -29.89
CA PHE A 73 -1.02 -3.14 -29.58
C PHE A 73 -1.45 -3.62 -28.18
N LYS A 74 -0.60 -4.29 -27.40
CA LYS A 74 -1.01 -4.87 -26.11
C LYS A 74 -1.26 -3.80 -25.04
N ASN A 75 -0.27 -2.94 -24.80
CA ASN A 75 -0.37 -1.85 -23.83
C ASN A 75 -1.54 -0.88 -24.11
N PRO A 76 -1.78 -0.40 -25.35
CA PRO A 76 -2.88 0.51 -25.61
C PRO A 76 -4.24 -0.20 -25.48
N ASP A 77 -4.35 -1.47 -25.88
CA ASP A 77 -5.57 -2.25 -25.70
C ASP A 77 -5.86 -2.51 -24.21
N ASP A 78 -4.84 -2.84 -23.41
CA ASP A 78 -4.96 -2.98 -21.95
C ASP A 78 -5.42 -1.66 -21.31
N HIS A 79 -4.87 -0.52 -21.72
CA HIS A 79 -5.27 0.79 -21.19
C HIS A 79 -6.73 1.13 -21.52
N LEU A 80 -7.19 0.79 -22.73
CA LEU A 80 -8.60 0.93 -23.12
C LEU A 80 -9.51 0.00 -22.32
N PHE A 81 -9.09 -1.26 -22.13
CA PHE A 81 -9.80 -2.22 -21.27
C PHE A 81 -9.94 -1.66 -19.85
N LEU A 82 -8.84 -1.27 -19.23
CA LEU A 82 -8.80 -0.70 -17.87
C LEU A 82 -9.70 0.52 -17.74
N GLN A 83 -9.65 1.45 -18.70
CA GLN A 83 -10.54 2.62 -18.70
C GLN A 83 -12.02 2.21 -18.76
N SER A 84 -12.37 1.24 -19.61
CA SER A 84 -13.75 0.75 -19.73
C SER A 84 -14.23 0.01 -18.47
N ALA A 85 -13.36 -0.82 -17.88
CA ALA A 85 -13.61 -1.53 -16.63
C ALA A 85 -13.82 -0.56 -15.46
N CYS A 86 -12.99 0.49 -15.37
CA CYS A 86 -13.15 1.52 -14.35
C CYS A 86 -14.50 2.22 -14.43
N ARG A 87 -14.95 2.58 -15.64
CA ARG A 87 -16.28 3.16 -15.87
C ARG A 87 -17.40 2.20 -15.46
N LYS A 88 -17.26 0.93 -15.79
CA LYS A 88 -18.23 -0.13 -15.46
C LYS A 88 -18.34 -0.32 -13.94
N PHE A 89 -17.23 -0.60 -13.27
CA PHE A 89 -17.20 -1.01 -11.86
C PHE A 89 -17.16 0.14 -10.86
N GLY A 90 -17.01 1.38 -11.33
CA GLY A 90 -16.95 2.56 -10.46
C GLY A 90 -15.59 2.77 -9.80
N VAL A 91 -14.51 2.43 -10.50
CA VAL A 91 -13.12 2.63 -10.05
C VAL A 91 -12.60 3.96 -10.62
N TRP A 92 -11.82 4.70 -9.84
CA TRP A 92 -11.12 5.89 -10.32
C TRP A 92 -10.05 5.51 -11.34
N PHE A 93 -10.05 6.15 -12.50
CA PHE A 93 -9.05 5.91 -13.53
C PHE A 93 -8.05 7.07 -13.59
N SER A 94 -6.78 6.80 -13.33
CA SER A 94 -5.67 7.74 -13.50
C SER A 94 -4.95 7.44 -14.83
N PRO A 95 -5.10 8.31 -15.85
CA PRO A 95 -4.55 8.07 -17.18
C PRO A 95 -3.02 8.15 -17.22
N ALA A 96 -2.45 7.65 -18.32
CA ALA A 96 -1.02 7.77 -18.63
C ALA A 96 -0.55 9.23 -18.54
N GLY A 97 0.59 9.43 -17.88
CA GLY A 97 1.19 10.76 -17.70
C GLY A 97 0.69 11.56 -16.48
N ASN A 98 -0.29 11.05 -15.72
CA ASN A 98 -0.72 11.70 -14.48
C ASN A 98 0.29 11.53 -13.33
N GLY A 99 1.10 10.47 -13.37
CA GLY A 99 2.17 10.21 -12.41
C GLY A 99 2.17 8.76 -11.91
N VAL A 100 3.22 8.42 -11.14
CA VAL A 100 3.34 7.10 -10.51
C VAL A 100 2.26 6.93 -9.44
N SER A 101 1.69 5.74 -9.38
CA SER A 101 0.56 5.34 -8.54
C SER A 101 0.70 5.79 -7.08
N HIS A 102 1.80 5.48 -6.39
CA HIS A 102 1.94 5.76 -4.96
C HIS A 102 1.99 7.25 -4.60
N PRO A 103 2.83 8.10 -5.23
CA PRO A 103 2.79 9.54 -4.97
C PRO A 103 1.44 10.18 -5.32
N VAL A 104 0.85 9.81 -6.46
CA VAL A 104 -0.45 10.36 -6.88
C VAL A 104 -1.55 9.93 -5.90
N HIS A 105 -1.53 8.70 -5.41
CA HIS A 105 -2.49 8.22 -4.42
C HIS A 105 -2.33 8.99 -3.09
N GLN A 106 -1.10 9.19 -2.62
CA GLN A 106 -0.82 10.00 -1.44
C GLN A 106 -1.35 11.44 -1.59
N GLU A 107 -1.18 12.06 -2.75
CA GLU A 107 -1.62 13.45 -2.98
C GLU A 107 -3.15 13.60 -3.09
N ARG A 108 -3.87 12.55 -3.54
CA ARG A 108 -5.28 12.65 -3.92
C ARG A 108 -6.25 11.91 -3.00
N PHE A 109 -5.83 10.77 -2.46
CA PHE A 109 -6.73 9.81 -1.80
C PHE A 109 -6.25 9.32 -0.45
N GLY A 110 -4.98 9.52 -0.10
CA GLY A 110 -4.44 9.09 1.17
C GLY A 110 -5.11 9.78 2.37
N ILE A 111 -5.58 8.98 3.33
CA ILE A 111 -6.31 9.44 4.52
C ILE A 111 -5.71 8.76 5.76
N PRO A 112 -5.13 9.50 6.70
CA PRO A 112 -4.62 8.93 7.95
C PRO A 112 -5.68 8.09 8.68
N GLY A 113 -5.28 6.94 9.22
CA GLY A 113 -6.20 6.06 9.93
C GLY A 113 -6.86 4.97 9.07
N LYS A 114 -6.77 5.06 7.74
CA LYS A 114 -7.41 4.11 6.80
C LYS A 114 -6.50 2.95 6.41
N THR A 115 -7.10 1.89 5.88
CA THR A 115 -6.39 0.75 5.28
C THR A 115 -6.33 0.87 3.75
N LEU A 116 -5.22 0.42 3.17
CA LEU A 116 -5.02 0.34 1.72
C LEU A 116 -4.42 -1.02 1.36
N VAL A 117 -4.97 -1.67 0.35
CA VAL A 117 -4.32 -2.82 -0.29
C VAL A 117 -4.10 -2.53 -1.77
N GLY A 118 -2.91 -2.83 -2.28
CA GLY A 118 -2.56 -2.54 -3.65
C GLY A 118 -1.97 -3.75 -4.37
N SER A 119 -2.23 -3.87 -5.68
CA SER A 119 -1.62 -4.90 -6.53
C SER A 119 -0.19 -4.51 -6.94
N ASP A 120 0.55 -3.95 -6.00
CA ASP A 120 1.90 -3.41 -6.15
C ASP A 120 2.66 -3.54 -4.83
N SER A 121 3.93 -3.93 -4.89
CA SER A 121 4.76 -4.17 -3.70
C SER A 121 5.07 -2.90 -2.90
N HIS A 122 5.05 -1.74 -3.54
CA HIS A 122 5.41 -0.45 -2.94
C HIS A 122 4.20 0.30 -2.34
N THR A 123 3.03 -0.34 -2.29
CA THR A 123 1.84 0.14 -1.57
C THR A 123 2.11 0.60 -0.11
N PRO A 124 3.07 0.00 0.65
CA PRO A 124 3.49 0.51 1.96
C PRO A 124 3.86 1.99 2.01
N ALA A 125 4.16 2.63 0.88
CA ALA A 125 4.42 4.07 0.82
C ALA A 125 3.30 4.93 1.46
N ALA A 126 2.04 4.49 1.41
CA ALA A 126 0.93 5.19 2.07
C ALA A 126 1.02 5.17 3.61
N GLY A 127 1.87 4.32 4.20
CA GLY A 127 2.23 4.37 5.62
C GLY A 127 2.80 5.72 6.05
N ALA A 128 3.38 6.50 5.12
CA ALA A 128 3.83 7.88 5.37
C ALA A 128 2.70 8.83 5.80
N LEU A 129 1.45 8.50 5.47
CA LEU A 129 0.25 9.22 5.91
C LEU A 129 -0.39 8.61 7.16
N GLY A 130 0.22 7.60 7.79
CA GLY A 130 -0.39 6.88 8.91
C GLY A 130 -1.56 5.98 8.49
N MET A 131 -1.49 5.41 7.29
CA MET A 131 -2.37 4.35 6.82
C MET A 131 -1.75 2.99 7.10
N PHE A 132 -2.57 1.95 7.25
CA PHE A 132 -2.06 0.57 7.20
C PHE A 132 -2.17 0.08 5.76
N ALA A 133 -1.04 0.07 5.04
CA ALA A 133 -1.02 -0.10 3.60
C ALA A 133 -0.12 -1.27 3.19
N THR A 134 -0.63 -2.24 2.44
CA THR A 134 0.17 -3.43 2.08
C THR A 134 -0.02 -3.85 0.64
N GLY A 135 1.05 -4.40 0.05
CA GLY A 135 0.98 -5.02 -1.27
C GLY A 135 0.36 -6.41 -1.18
N ALA A 136 -0.48 -6.77 -2.14
CA ALA A 136 -1.09 -8.09 -2.25
C ALA A 136 -1.15 -8.54 -3.73
N GLY A 137 -1.46 -9.81 -3.94
CA GLY A 137 -1.73 -10.35 -5.27
C GLY A 137 -3.05 -9.83 -5.84
N GLY A 138 -3.21 -9.96 -7.16
CA GLY A 138 -4.39 -9.43 -7.87
C GLY A 138 -5.71 -9.93 -7.31
N LEU A 139 -5.79 -11.23 -6.99
CA LEU A 139 -7.00 -11.86 -6.46
C LEU A 139 -7.39 -11.30 -5.09
N GLU A 140 -6.42 -11.04 -4.22
CA GLU A 140 -6.67 -10.48 -2.88
C GLU A 140 -7.19 -9.05 -2.98
N VAL A 141 -6.66 -8.27 -3.93
CA VAL A 141 -7.16 -6.93 -4.24
C VAL A 141 -8.57 -6.98 -4.83
N ALA A 142 -8.85 -7.90 -5.76
CA ALA A 142 -10.19 -8.09 -6.32
C ALA A 142 -11.21 -8.50 -5.23
N LEU A 143 -10.81 -9.36 -4.30
CA LEU A 143 -11.62 -9.75 -3.14
C LEU A 143 -11.87 -8.55 -2.21
N ALA A 144 -10.86 -7.73 -1.94
CA ALA A 144 -11.01 -6.50 -1.17
C ALA A 144 -11.97 -5.51 -1.88
N MET A 145 -11.84 -5.33 -3.19
CA MET A 145 -12.77 -4.55 -4.02
C MET A 145 -14.21 -5.10 -3.91
N ALA A 146 -14.38 -6.41 -3.74
CA ALA A 146 -15.67 -7.06 -3.52
C ALA A 146 -16.20 -6.96 -2.08
N GLY A 147 -15.47 -6.28 -1.18
CA GLY A 147 -15.81 -6.11 0.23
C GLY A 147 -15.52 -7.35 1.07
N LYS A 148 -14.65 -8.25 0.59
CA LYS A 148 -14.18 -9.39 1.37
C LYS A 148 -12.99 -8.99 2.25
N PRO A 149 -12.82 -9.61 3.43
CA PRO A 149 -11.67 -9.33 4.29
C PRO A 149 -10.36 -9.69 3.60
N LEU A 150 -9.32 -8.89 3.84
CA LEU A 150 -7.93 -9.30 3.58
C LEU A 150 -7.45 -10.13 4.76
N TYR A 151 -6.99 -11.35 4.49
CA TYR A 151 -6.41 -12.22 5.51
C TYR A 151 -4.88 -12.14 5.46
N LEU A 152 -4.26 -11.87 6.60
CA LEU A 152 -2.81 -11.86 6.77
C LEU A 152 -2.43 -12.37 8.15
N LYS A 153 -1.15 -12.70 8.34
CA LYS A 153 -0.62 -12.97 9.68
C LYS A 153 -0.40 -11.65 10.39
N MET A 154 -0.86 -11.55 11.63
CA MET A 154 -0.60 -10.40 12.50
C MET A 154 0.91 -10.13 12.57
N PRO A 155 1.39 -8.97 12.10
CA PRO A 155 2.82 -8.70 12.06
C PRO A 155 3.38 -8.39 13.45
N GLN A 156 4.68 -8.64 13.62
CA GLN A 156 5.43 -8.05 14.73
C GLN A 156 5.70 -6.57 14.44
N VAL A 157 5.57 -5.70 15.43
CA VAL A 157 5.90 -4.27 15.25
C VAL A 157 7.33 -4.03 15.73
N VAL A 158 8.17 -3.51 14.84
CA VAL A 158 9.53 -3.05 15.14
C VAL A 158 9.52 -1.53 15.22
N GLY A 159 9.74 -1.00 16.42
CA GLY A 159 9.87 0.43 16.62
C GLY A 159 11.24 0.92 16.13
N VAL A 160 11.23 1.94 15.26
CA VAL A 160 12.44 2.62 14.78
C VAL A 160 12.45 4.05 15.31
N GLU A 161 13.27 4.30 16.33
CA GLU A 161 13.40 5.65 16.88
C GLU A 161 14.33 6.49 16.01
N LEU A 162 13.82 7.56 15.43
CA LEU A 162 14.58 8.57 14.71
C LEU A 162 14.88 9.73 15.64
N THR A 163 16.16 10.09 15.74
CA THR A 163 16.66 11.17 16.60
C THR A 163 17.59 12.09 15.83
N GLY A 164 17.63 13.36 16.20
CA GLY A 164 18.46 14.37 15.54
C GLY A 164 17.87 14.83 14.21
N GLU A 165 18.70 15.45 13.39
CA GLU A 165 18.37 15.98 12.06
C GLU A 165 19.33 15.39 11.03
N LEU A 166 18.87 15.30 9.78
CA LEU A 166 19.72 14.81 8.68
C LEU A 166 20.81 15.87 8.38
N PRO A 167 22.10 15.51 8.39
CA PRO A 167 23.16 16.43 8.01
C PRO A 167 23.15 16.70 6.50
N ASP A 168 23.86 17.75 6.07
CA ASP A 168 24.03 18.07 4.65
C ASP A 168 24.39 16.83 3.82
N TRP A 169 23.76 16.69 2.65
CA TRP A 169 23.93 15.57 1.71
C TRP A 169 23.39 14.21 2.17
N VAL A 170 22.76 14.14 3.34
CA VAL A 170 22.02 12.96 3.80
C VAL A 170 20.52 13.24 3.68
N SER A 171 19.80 12.25 3.18
CA SER A 171 18.37 12.33 2.85
C SER A 171 17.58 11.20 3.50
N ALA A 172 16.25 11.26 3.39
CA ALA A 172 15.37 10.17 3.82
C ALA A 172 15.67 8.83 3.14
N LYS A 173 16.23 8.87 1.92
CA LYS A 173 16.73 7.68 1.21
C LYS A 173 17.83 6.99 2.01
N ASP A 174 18.73 7.74 2.61
CA ASP A 174 19.84 7.18 3.38
C ASP A 174 19.35 6.52 4.69
N VAL A 175 18.27 7.05 5.28
CA VAL A 175 17.62 6.41 6.44
C VAL A 175 17.14 5.01 6.10
N VAL A 176 16.42 4.84 4.99
CA VAL A 176 15.90 3.52 4.59
C VAL A 176 16.98 2.59 4.03
N LEU A 177 18.02 3.13 3.38
CA LEU A 177 19.20 2.34 3.00
C LEU A 177 19.96 1.82 4.23
N GLU A 178 20.06 2.61 5.30
CA GLU A 178 20.63 2.15 6.58
C GLU A 178 19.76 1.07 7.23
N MET A 179 18.43 1.18 7.11
CA MET A 179 17.52 0.11 7.54
C MET A 179 17.75 -1.17 6.72
N LEU A 180 17.84 -1.07 5.39
CA LEU A 180 18.14 -2.21 4.52
C LEU A 180 19.50 -2.84 4.87
N ARG A 181 20.53 -2.04 5.18
CA ARG A 181 21.83 -2.54 5.63
C ARG A 181 21.75 -3.31 6.97
N ARG A 182 20.85 -2.91 7.89
CA ARG A 182 20.68 -3.54 9.21
C ARG A 182 19.85 -4.82 9.17
N PHE A 183 18.81 -4.84 8.33
CA PHE A 183 17.83 -5.92 8.31
C PHE A 183 18.01 -6.88 7.12
N ASP A 184 18.73 -6.49 6.07
CA ASP A 184 18.87 -7.23 4.82
C ASP A 184 17.49 -7.47 4.14
N VAL A 185 17.49 -8.09 2.97
CA VAL A 185 16.29 -8.26 2.11
C VAL A 185 15.22 -9.19 2.67
N LYS A 186 15.48 -9.84 3.81
CA LYS A 186 14.53 -10.75 4.50
C LYS A 186 14.25 -10.37 5.95
N GLY A 187 14.88 -9.33 6.48
CA GLY A 187 14.77 -9.01 7.91
C GLY A 187 13.42 -8.44 8.32
N GLY A 188 12.62 -7.96 7.36
CA GLY A 188 11.27 -7.42 7.55
C GLY A 188 10.13 -8.43 7.43
N VAL A 189 10.39 -9.68 7.02
CA VAL A 189 9.32 -10.67 6.78
C VAL A 189 8.46 -10.86 8.04
N GLY A 190 7.15 -10.63 7.89
CA GLY A 190 6.17 -10.71 8.97
C GLY A 190 6.26 -9.57 10.00
N LYS A 191 6.87 -8.44 9.62
CA LYS A 191 7.05 -7.27 10.48
C LYS A 191 6.51 -6.00 9.85
N VAL A 192 6.13 -5.07 10.71
CA VAL A 192 5.86 -3.67 10.38
C VAL A 192 6.92 -2.81 11.04
N PHE A 193 7.53 -1.90 10.27
CA PHE A 193 8.48 -0.92 10.82
C PHE A 193 7.74 0.37 11.18
N GLU A 194 7.57 0.61 12.48
CA GLU A 194 6.90 1.81 13.00
C GLU A 194 7.95 2.84 13.40
N TYR A 195 8.07 3.91 12.60
CA TYR A 195 9.00 5.00 12.87
C TYR A 195 8.40 5.98 13.90
N TYR A 196 9.20 6.37 14.89
CA TYR A 196 8.81 7.31 15.95
C TYR A 196 9.99 8.16 16.40
N GLY A 197 9.75 9.13 17.28
CA GLY A 197 10.80 9.96 17.87
C GLY A 197 10.93 11.36 17.24
N PRO A 198 11.72 12.25 17.86
CA PRO A 198 11.79 13.67 17.50
C PRO A 198 12.38 13.91 16.11
N GLY A 199 13.16 12.98 15.56
CA GLY A 199 13.73 13.11 14.22
C GLY A 199 12.67 13.16 13.11
N LEU A 200 11.46 12.67 13.36
CA LEU A 200 10.34 12.76 12.41
C LEU A 200 9.93 14.21 12.11
N ASP A 201 10.13 15.13 13.05
CA ASP A 201 9.75 16.55 12.88
C ASP A 201 10.61 17.24 11.82
N SER A 202 11.79 16.69 11.53
CA SER A 202 12.68 17.17 10.46
C SER A 202 12.34 16.64 9.06
N LEU A 203 11.43 15.66 8.95
CA LEU A 203 11.10 14.99 7.70
C LEU A 203 9.80 15.51 7.09
N SER A 204 9.84 15.86 5.81
CA SER A 204 8.64 16.18 5.03
C SER A 204 7.75 14.95 4.80
N ALA A 205 6.52 15.17 4.30
CA ALA A 205 5.63 14.07 3.93
C ALA A 205 6.23 13.17 2.84
N MET A 206 7.01 13.73 1.91
CA MET A 206 7.68 12.96 0.85
C MET A 206 8.95 12.27 1.34
N ASP A 207 9.64 12.82 2.34
CA ASP A 207 10.73 12.10 3.01
C ASP A 207 10.21 10.83 3.69
N ARG A 208 9.08 10.94 4.39
CA ARG A 208 8.39 9.80 5.00
C ARG A 208 7.91 8.80 3.95
N HIS A 209 7.44 9.28 2.79
CA HIS A 209 7.07 8.43 1.65
C HIS A 209 8.26 7.60 1.18
N VAL A 210 9.43 8.21 0.98
CA VAL A 210 10.65 7.51 0.55
C VAL A 210 11.02 6.40 1.53
N ILE A 211 10.91 6.67 2.84
CA ILE A 211 11.22 5.69 3.88
C ILE A 211 10.22 4.52 3.87
N ALA A 212 8.92 4.81 3.86
CA ALA A 212 7.88 3.79 3.88
C ALA A 212 7.86 2.94 2.59
N ASN A 213 8.06 3.59 1.44
CA ASN A 213 8.09 2.96 0.12
C ASN A 213 9.13 1.82 0.03
N MET A 214 10.38 2.09 0.44
CA MET A 214 11.45 1.09 0.38
C MET A 214 11.41 0.07 1.53
N GLY A 215 10.43 0.13 2.43
CA GLY A 215 10.20 -0.91 3.43
C GLY A 215 10.01 -2.30 2.80
N THR A 216 9.40 -2.34 1.61
CA THR A 216 9.21 -3.59 0.84
C THR A 216 10.54 -4.28 0.50
N GLU A 217 11.64 -3.54 0.34
CA GLU A 217 12.94 -4.12 -0.02
C GLU A 217 13.57 -4.93 1.12
N MET A 218 13.09 -4.74 2.34
CA MET A 218 13.43 -5.58 3.50
C MET A 218 12.48 -6.76 3.68
N GLY A 219 11.45 -6.88 2.83
CA GLY A 219 10.35 -7.85 2.96
C GLY A 219 9.33 -7.47 4.04
N ALA A 220 9.24 -6.20 4.43
CA ALA A 220 8.27 -5.73 5.42
C ALA A 220 6.82 -5.94 4.94
N THR A 221 5.91 -6.21 5.86
CA THR A 221 4.47 -6.21 5.59
C THR A 221 3.98 -4.81 5.25
N THR A 222 4.46 -3.82 6.01
CA THR A 222 4.37 -2.38 5.72
C THR A 222 5.39 -1.59 6.53
#